data_AF-A0A397DXH2-F1
#
_entry.id   AF-A0A397DXH2-F1
#
_cell.length_a   1.000
_cell.length_b   1.000
_cell.length_c   1.000
_cell.angle_alpha   90.00
_cell.angle_beta   90.00
_cell.angle_gamma   90.00
#
_symmetry.space_group_name_H-M   'P 1'
#
loop_
_entity.id
_entity.type
_entity.pdbx_description
1 polymer ?
#
loop_
_entity_poly.entity_id
_entity_poly.type
_entity_poly.pdbx_seq_one_letter_code
_entity_poly.pdbx_strand_id
1 'polypeptide(L)'
;MSGSILCPEAQPNPISYGLFGLVAWHRDCSYTPLYAEVSYDRQNVLLAVVMSELMPKVTPEFLTRICQHDGAQNPECPNFIMSNIAFVSYYIHATLNTSISNIVAQATDAVVALNVEFVQYGRLDEASPLTLYRSLVFDPSDESFEFFSWVFLVDWVVGYREVVSFEGDVGTMTLLTEYQPFLKDHVHTAQIPVNLASYLRTVVLYVTSTMIFMAVLLLVYIALSHGHVDVMNLFKLQRVGAIVWVGRPLLFVRSLTAIGVLSTASLELYYSGYITFLKSAQVPWYMTILAANEITWLVAIVNDMALVLTQEYTPHYATGNTMLVWLFTATLSIAIPTSHAMVVDKQCQVAAMDSLVVCTSGHLAIGQPLRLVGMVGAVLTCNALCYFAARHVMDKPESTPLKSVFLYAGAKYMFSTADWIDGHIYYMDRMSAAMNGILTIRRGTVMYGLDIKLWRTLHVNLADTSPHTTAAHFALPLHMSNRYSGHLICNADQRLDLARIEWRSLRTQPSCGGSEFRDKLQNLQHLDSVDAQYQIDFLR
;
A
#
# COMPACT_ATOMS: atom_id res chain seq x y z
N MET A 1 16.63 -4.56 -43.49
CA MET A 1 16.87 -3.10 -43.56
C MET A 1 18.22 -2.87 -44.17
N SER A 2 18.32 -2.27 -45.36
CA SER A 2 19.64 -1.96 -45.91
C SER A 2 20.35 -0.84 -45.13
N GLY A 3 19.64 -0.10 -44.27
CA GLY A 3 20.21 0.94 -43.40
C GLY A 3 20.92 0.45 -42.13
N SER A 4 20.74 -0.81 -41.72
CA SER A 4 21.42 -1.32 -40.51
C SER A 4 22.74 -1.99 -40.87
N ILE A 5 23.85 -1.53 -40.26
CA ILE A 5 25.17 -2.18 -40.41
C ILE A 5 25.19 -3.62 -39.87
N LEU A 6 24.21 -3.99 -39.03
CA LEU A 6 24.07 -5.33 -38.45
C LEU A 6 23.35 -6.30 -39.40
N CYS A 7 22.79 -5.81 -40.51
CA CYS A 7 22.01 -6.60 -41.47
C CYS A 7 22.64 -6.57 -42.86
N PRO A 8 23.86 -7.12 -43.06
CA PRO A 8 24.54 -7.09 -44.36
C PRO A 8 23.82 -7.87 -45.46
N GLU A 9 22.92 -8.79 -45.09
CA GLU A 9 22.14 -9.63 -46.03
C GLU A 9 20.93 -8.91 -46.65
N ALA A 10 20.62 -7.69 -46.21
CA ALA A 10 19.49 -6.93 -46.76
C ALA A 10 19.77 -6.52 -48.23
N GLN A 11 18.75 -6.61 -49.09
CA GLN A 11 18.92 -6.25 -50.50
C GLN A 11 19.23 -4.74 -50.66
N PRO A 12 20.25 -4.38 -51.45
CA PRO A 12 20.58 -2.99 -51.70
C PRO A 12 19.52 -2.29 -52.54
N ASN A 13 19.00 -1.17 -52.02
CA ASN A 13 18.06 -0.31 -52.73
C ASN A 13 18.78 0.96 -53.23
N PRO A 14 18.27 1.58 -54.31
CA PRO A 14 18.73 2.89 -54.73
C PRO A 14 18.65 3.90 -53.58
N ILE A 15 19.73 4.65 -53.35
CA ILE A 15 19.76 5.69 -52.30
C ILE A 15 18.79 6.85 -52.59
N SER A 16 18.34 6.99 -53.84
CA SER A 16 17.37 7.99 -54.26
C SER A 16 15.97 7.80 -53.67
N TYR A 17 15.68 6.64 -53.08
CA TYR A 17 14.42 6.40 -52.37
C TYR A 17 14.39 7.01 -50.97
N GLY A 18 15.53 7.46 -50.43
CA GLY A 18 15.63 8.14 -49.13
C GLY A 18 16.41 7.34 -48.10
N LEU A 19 16.21 7.70 -46.82
CA LEU A 19 16.83 7.02 -45.68
C LEU A 19 16.05 5.75 -45.33
N PHE A 20 16.74 4.61 -45.40
CA PHE A 20 16.19 3.33 -44.96
C PHE A 20 16.35 3.14 -43.45
N GLY A 21 15.62 2.17 -42.91
CA GLY A 21 15.59 1.86 -41.49
C GLY A 21 17.00 1.73 -40.90
N LEU A 22 17.27 2.52 -39.86
CA LEU A 22 18.58 2.64 -39.23
C LEU A 22 18.88 1.43 -38.35
N VAL A 23 20.05 1.43 -37.69
CA VAL A 23 20.44 0.38 -36.75
C VAL A 23 19.42 0.29 -35.61
N ALA A 24 18.82 -0.88 -35.43
CA ALA A 24 17.82 -1.13 -34.40
C ALA A 24 18.11 -2.46 -33.70
N TRP A 25 17.95 -2.49 -32.38
CA TRP A 25 18.06 -3.72 -31.59
C TRP A 25 16.74 -4.50 -31.49
N HIS A 26 15.61 -3.82 -31.72
CA HIS A 26 14.27 -4.36 -31.54
C HIS A 26 13.64 -4.88 -32.85
N ARG A 27 14.37 -4.87 -33.97
CA ARG A 27 13.87 -5.29 -35.29
C ARG A 27 14.76 -6.36 -35.89
N ASP A 28 14.12 -7.39 -36.43
CA ASP A 28 14.81 -8.41 -37.21
C ASP A 28 15.27 -7.87 -38.57
N CYS A 29 16.34 -8.45 -39.11
CA CYS A 29 16.78 -8.17 -40.47
C CYS A 29 15.71 -8.62 -41.48
N SER A 30 15.00 -7.66 -42.09
CA SER A 30 14.02 -7.91 -43.16
C SER A 30 14.60 -7.66 -44.56
N TYR A 31 14.16 -8.46 -45.54
CA TYR A 31 14.44 -8.27 -46.97
C TYR A 31 13.58 -7.18 -47.61
N THR A 32 12.50 -6.75 -46.95
CA THR A 32 11.66 -5.64 -47.41
C THR A 32 12.27 -4.31 -46.95
N PRO A 33 12.52 -3.35 -47.85
CA PRO A 33 12.99 -2.02 -47.45
C PRO A 33 11.89 -1.30 -46.66
N LEU A 34 12.26 -0.84 -45.46
CA LEU A 34 11.46 0.07 -44.65
C LEU A 34 12.23 1.39 -44.57
N TYR A 35 11.53 2.52 -44.60
CA TYR A 35 12.13 3.84 -44.39
C TYR A 35 12.47 4.06 -42.91
N ALA A 36 13.40 4.97 -42.65
CA ALA A 36 13.70 5.43 -41.31
C ALA A 36 12.44 6.00 -40.66
N GLU A 37 12.12 5.57 -39.44
CA GLU A 37 10.84 5.89 -38.81
C GLU A 37 10.92 7.22 -38.07
N VAL A 38 10.26 8.26 -38.55
CA VAL A 38 10.22 9.55 -37.86
C VAL A 38 8.85 9.75 -37.23
N SER A 39 8.79 9.93 -35.91
CA SER A 39 7.55 10.27 -35.23
C SER A 39 7.34 11.78 -35.24
N TYR A 40 6.44 12.25 -36.10
CA TYR A 40 6.05 13.66 -36.14
C TYR A 40 5.08 14.01 -34.99
N ASP A 41 5.52 13.87 -33.74
CA ASP A 41 4.76 14.43 -32.61
C ASP A 41 4.71 15.96 -32.74
N ARG A 42 3.55 16.55 -32.44
CA ARG A 42 3.32 17.99 -32.64
C ARG A 42 4.33 18.85 -31.90
N GLN A 43 4.72 18.45 -30.68
CA GLN A 43 5.69 19.22 -29.90
C GLN A 43 7.10 19.11 -30.48
N ASN A 44 7.50 17.91 -30.90
CA ASN A 44 8.83 17.65 -31.46
C ASN A 44 9.04 18.41 -32.78
N VAL A 45 8.01 18.45 -33.65
CA VAL A 45 8.08 19.17 -34.93
C VAL A 45 8.20 20.68 -34.71
N LEU A 46 7.40 21.25 -33.81
CA LEU A 46 7.48 22.68 -33.49
C LEU A 46 8.85 23.04 -32.91
N LEU A 47 9.40 22.17 -32.06
CA LEU A 47 10.75 22.35 -31.52
C LEU A 47 11.80 22.28 -32.63
N ALA A 48 11.70 21.32 -33.55
CA ALA A 48 12.61 21.22 -34.68
C ALA A 48 12.56 22.46 -35.59
N VAL A 49 11.37 23.02 -35.87
CA VAL A 49 11.22 24.27 -36.64
C VAL A 49 11.92 25.46 -35.98
N VAL A 50 11.82 25.55 -34.65
CA VAL A 50 12.47 26.61 -33.87
C VAL A 50 13.99 26.42 -33.86
N MET A 51 14.46 25.20 -33.60
CA MET A 51 15.88 24.89 -33.42
C MET A 51 16.66 24.88 -34.73
N SER A 52 16.04 24.53 -35.86
CA SER A 52 16.68 24.62 -37.17
C SER A 52 16.70 26.05 -37.75
N GLU A 53 16.21 27.03 -36.97
CA GLU A 53 16.11 28.44 -37.35
C GLU A 53 15.48 28.64 -38.75
N LEU A 54 14.39 27.92 -39.03
CA LEU A 54 13.75 27.92 -40.35
C LEU A 54 13.12 29.27 -40.73
N MET A 55 12.57 30.00 -39.75
CA MET A 55 11.86 31.27 -39.97
C MET A 55 12.67 32.30 -40.79
N PRO A 56 13.93 32.63 -40.44
CA PRO A 56 14.74 33.57 -41.22
C PRO A 56 15.25 33.02 -42.56
N LYS A 57 15.32 31.69 -42.72
CA LYS A 57 15.93 31.02 -43.87
C LYS A 57 14.93 30.65 -44.98
N VAL A 58 13.62 30.67 -44.71
CA VAL A 58 12.62 30.06 -45.60
C VAL A 58 12.40 30.89 -46.88
N THR A 59 12.79 30.32 -48.02
CA THR A 59 12.39 30.76 -49.37
C THR A 59 11.69 29.61 -50.11
N PRO A 60 10.91 29.87 -51.17
CA PRO A 60 10.27 28.79 -51.95
C PRO A 60 11.27 27.76 -52.50
N GLU A 61 12.45 28.22 -52.94
CA GLU A 61 13.53 27.35 -53.42
C GLU A 61 14.14 26.52 -52.30
N PHE A 62 14.35 27.12 -51.11
CA PHE A 62 14.88 26.40 -49.96
C PHE A 62 13.88 25.37 -49.43
N LEU A 63 12.59 25.71 -49.39
CA LEU A 63 11.52 24.79 -49.02
C LEU A 63 11.45 23.59 -49.96
N THR A 64 11.66 23.83 -51.26
CA THR A 64 11.71 22.76 -52.27
C THR A 64 12.89 21.83 -52.02
N ARG A 65 14.07 22.37 -51.65
CA ARG A 65 15.26 21.57 -51.28
C ARG A 65 15.03 20.75 -50.01
N ILE A 66 14.42 21.34 -48.97
CA ILE A 66 14.07 20.58 -47.75
C ILE A 66 13.14 19.41 -48.13
N CYS A 67 12.09 19.68 -48.90
CA CYS A 67 11.13 18.63 -49.28
C CYS A 67 11.66 17.57 -50.25
N GLN A 68 12.84 17.77 -50.86
CA GLN A 68 13.50 16.71 -51.62
C GLN A 68 13.98 15.57 -50.71
N HIS A 69 14.20 15.83 -49.42
CA HIS A 69 14.63 14.84 -48.43
C HIS A 69 13.51 13.94 -47.90
N ASP A 70 12.23 14.31 -48.10
CA ASP A 70 11.06 13.53 -47.65
C ASP A 70 10.76 12.30 -48.55
N GLY A 71 11.59 12.06 -49.57
CA GLY A 71 11.41 10.95 -50.52
C GLY A 71 10.17 11.12 -51.43
N ALA A 72 10.21 10.50 -52.61
CA ALA A 72 9.06 10.40 -53.53
C ALA A 72 8.33 11.71 -53.93
N GLN A 73 8.92 12.90 -53.70
CA GLN A 73 8.32 14.21 -53.99
C GLN A 73 6.92 14.38 -53.38
N ASN A 74 6.81 14.16 -52.06
CA ASN A 74 5.56 14.33 -51.33
C ASN A 74 4.98 15.75 -51.52
N PRO A 75 3.82 15.90 -52.20
CA PRO A 75 3.25 17.22 -52.49
C PRO A 75 2.77 17.96 -51.24
N GLU A 76 2.60 17.26 -50.11
CA GLU A 76 2.13 17.86 -48.85
C GLU A 76 3.27 18.40 -47.97
N CYS A 77 4.53 18.07 -48.25
CA CYS A 77 5.66 18.53 -47.44
C CYS A 77 5.75 20.07 -47.34
N PRO A 78 5.61 20.85 -48.43
CA PRO A 78 5.64 22.31 -48.35
C PRO A 78 4.54 22.87 -47.45
N ASN A 79 3.32 22.33 -47.56
CA ASN A 79 2.18 22.74 -46.73
C ASN A 79 2.42 22.40 -45.26
N PHE A 80 2.95 21.20 -44.98
CA PHE A 80 3.28 20.74 -43.64
C PHE A 80 4.29 21.68 -42.97
N ILE A 81 5.43 21.95 -43.60
CA ILE A 81 6.47 22.82 -43.02
C ILE A 81 5.95 24.25 -42.87
N MET A 82 5.28 24.81 -43.89
CA MET A 82 4.75 26.18 -43.80
C MET A 82 3.70 26.34 -42.71
N SER A 83 2.82 25.36 -42.51
CA SER A 83 1.82 25.41 -41.44
C SER A 83 2.45 25.46 -40.04
N ASN A 84 3.54 24.72 -39.83
CA ASN A 84 4.29 24.74 -38.57
C ASN A 84 5.08 26.05 -38.38
N ILE A 85 5.70 26.57 -39.44
CA ILE A 85 6.37 27.88 -39.41
C ILE A 85 5.35 28.99 -39.08
N ALA A 86 4.17 28.97 -39.69
CA ALA A 86 3.11 29.95 -39.41
C ALA A 86 2.64 29.86 -37.96
N PHE A 87 2.49 28.64 -37.42
CA PHE A 87 2.13 28.43 -36.01
C PHE A 87 3.20 28.98 -35.06
N VAL A 88 4.47 28.66 -35.29
CA VAL A 88 5.59 29.17 -34.50
C VAL A 88 5.65 30.70 -34.57
N SER A 89 5.53 31.27 -35.77
CA SER A 89 5.55 32.71 -35.99
C SER A 89 4.43 33.44 -35.23
N TYR A 90 3.22 32.86 -35.19
CA TYR A 90 2.06 33.52 -34.60
C TYR A 90 1.99 33.33 -33.07
N TYR A 91 2.28 32.13 -32.56
CA TYR A 91 2.04 31.78 -31.16
C TYR A 91 3.30 31.70 -30.30
N ILE A 92 4.47 31.39 -30.88
CA ILE A 92 5.69 31.06 -30.13
C ILE A 92 6.76 32.15 -30.28
N HIS A 93 6.85 32.80 -31.44
CA HIS A 93 7.96 33.71 -31.75
C HIS A 93 8.15 34.83 -30.72
N ALA A 94 7.07 35.40 -30.19
CA ALA A 94 7.11 36.46 -29.18
C ALA A 94 7.66 36.01 -27.81
N THR A 95 7.65 34.71 -27.50
CA THR A 95 8.15 34.15 -26.24
C THR A 95 9.56 33.57 -26.37
N LEU A 96 10.10 33.44 -27.59
CA LEU A 96 11.47 32.99 -27.82
C LEU A 96 12.47 34.06 -27.39
N ASN A 97 13.44 33.68 -26.56
CA ASN A 97 14.50 34.57 -26.08
C ASN A 97 15.59 34.75 -27.15
N THR A 98 16.28 35.89 -27.17
CA THR A 98 17.37 36.17 -28.13
C THR A 98 18.58 35.25 -27.96
N SER A 99 18.63 34.46 -26.88
CA SER A 99 19.68 33.48 -26.62
C SER A 99 19.51 32.15 -27.36
N ILE A 100 18.40 31.91 -28.05
CA ILE A 100 18.12 30.59 -28.63
C ILE A 100 19.12 30.19 -29.72
N SER A 101 19.55 31.14 -30.55
CA SER A 101 20.55 30.92 -31.60
C SER A 101 21.89 30.46 -31.03
N ASN A 102 22.31 31.05 -29.90
CA ASN A 102 23.52 30.62 -29.20
C ASN A 102 23.38 29.20 -28.63
N ILE A 103 22.20 28.83 -28.14
CA ILE A 103 21.93 27.49 -27.61
C ILE A 103 21.93 26.45 -28.75
N VAL A 104 21.28 26.78 -29.86
CA VAL A 104 21.27 25.96 -31.09
C VAL A 104 22.69 25.74 -31.59
N ALA A 105 23.49 26.80 -31.74
CA ALA A 105 24.87 26.70 -32.21
C ALA A 105 25.72 25.82 -31.27
N GLN A 106 25.63 26.01 -29.95
CA GLN A 106 26.35 25.18 -28.98
C GLN A 106 25.93 23.71 -29.03
N ALA A 107 24.64 23.43 -29.20
CA ALA A 107 24.13 22.07 -29.32
C ALA A 107 24.60 21.42 -30.62
N THR A 108 24.54 22.13 -31.75
CA THR A 108 25.05 21.64 -33.04
C THR A 108 26.54 21.34 -32.96
N ASP A 109 27.35 22.26 -32.41
CA ASP A 109 28.80 22.06 -32.23
C ASP A 109 29.11 20.82 -31.38
N ALA A 110 28.34 20.59 -30.31
CA ALA A 110 28.51 19.42 -29.45
C ALA A 110 28.17 18.11 -30.18
N VAL A 111 27.13 18.09 -31.02
CA VAL A 111 26.74 16.90 -31.79
C VAL A 111 27.74 16.63 -32.92
N VAL A 112 28.21 17.68 -33.61
CA VAL A 112 29.25 17.57 -34.64
C VAL A 112 30.54 17.02 -34.04
N ALA A 113 30.92 17.43 -32.84
CA ALA A 113 32.10 16.91 -32.14
C ALA A 113 32.01 15.39 -31.84
N LEU A 114 30.81 14.82 -31.75
CA LEU A 114 30.59 13.38 -31.55
C LEU A 114 30.64 12.57 -32.86
N ASN A 115 30.70 13.23 -34.03
CA ASN A 115 30.65 12.60 -35.35
C ASN A 115 29.48 11.63 -35.50
N VAL A 116 28.27 12.07 -35.11
CA VAL A 116 27.06 11.24 -35.26
C VAL A 116 26.68 11.18 -36.74
N GLU A 117 26.50 9.96 -37.26
CA GLU A 117 26.26 9.69 -38.68
C GLU A 117 24.97 8.89 -38.93
N PHE A 118 24.36 9.14 -40.08
CA PHE A 118 23.48 8.21 -40.77
C PHE A 118 24.31 7.31 -41.68
N VAL A 119 24.05 6.00 -41.61
CA VAL A 119 24.76 5.01 -42.42
C VAL A 119 23.75 4.08 -43.07
N GLN A 120 23.94 3.77 -44.35
CA GLN A 120 23.14 2.78 -45.05
C GLN A 120 23.89 2.09 -46.18
N TYR A 121 23.62 0.81 -46.38
CA TYR A 121 23.98 0.09 -47.59
C TYR A 121 23.01 0.46 -48.72
N GLY A 122 23.55 0.83 -49.87
CA GLY A 122 22.76 1.22 -51.03
C GLY A 122 23.54 1.13 -52.34
N ARG A 123 22.87 1.51 -53.42
CA ARG A 123 23.46 1.68 -54.75
C ARG A 123 22.98 2.99 -55.36
N LEU A 124 23.75 3.58 -56.27
CA LEU A 124 23.30 4.77 -57.03
C LEU A 124 22.16 4.40 -57.98
N ASP A 125 22.37 3.37 -58.78
CA ASP A 125 21.43 2.81 -59.75
C ASP A 125 21.40 1.29 -59.64
N GLU A 126 20.43 0.62 -60.28
CA GLU A 126 20.34 -0.85 -60.22
C GLU A 126 21.61 -1.58 -60.68
N ALA A 127 22.37 -0.98 -61.59
CA ALA A 127 23.62 -1.49 -62.14
C ALA A 127 24.87 -1.14 -61.31
N SER A 128 24.75 -0.25 -60.33
CA SER A 128 25.89 0.18 -59.49
C SER A 128 26.21 -0.87 -58.42
N PRO A 129 27.49 -1.01 -58.03
CA PRO A 129 27.87 -1.90 -56.94
C PRO A 129 27.26 -1.42 -55.61
N LEU A 130 27.02 -2.37 -54.71
CA LEU A 130 26.64 -2.08 -53.33
C LEU A 130 27.79 -1.34 -52.63
N THR A 131 27.47 -0.19 -52.05
CA THR A 131 28.40 0.62 -51.27
C THR A 131 27.76 1.05 -49.95
N LEU A 132 28.61 1.35 -48.97
CA LEU A 132 28.20 1.92 -47.69
C LEU A 132 28.19 3.45 -47.82
N TYR A 133 27.02 4.05 -47.73
CA TYR A 133 26.86 5.50 -47.69
C TYR A 133 26.86 5.98 -46.25
N ARG A 134 27.54 7.09 -46.00
CA ARG A 134 27.67 7.72 -44.68
C ARG A 134 27.41 9.21 -44.86
N SER A 135 26.64 9.80 -43.95
CA SER A 135 26.40 11.24 -43.89
C SER A 135 26.35 11.67 -42.43
N LEU A 136 26.91 12.84 -42.11
CA LEU A 136 26.80 13.40 -40.76
C LEU A 136 25.35 13.82 -40.50
N VAL A 137 24.89 13.69 -39.26
CA VAL A 137 23.54 14.17 -38.89
C VAL A 137 23.42 15.67 -39.15
N PHE A 138 24.46 16.43 -38.83
CA PHE A 138 24.61 17.83 -39.23
C PHE A 138 25.76 17.93 -40.24
N ASP A 139 25.43 17.85 -41.52
CA ASP A 139 26.39 18.03 -42.62
C ASP A 139 26.50 19.52 -42.99
N PRO A 140 27.68 20.15 -42.82
CA PRO A 140 27.89 21.55 -43.22
C PRO A 140 27.71 21.81 -44.72
N SER A 141 27.73 20.77 -45.55
CA SER A 141 27.54 20.88 -47.00
C SER A 141 26.07 20.88 -47.43
N ASP A 142 25.15 20.44 -46.57
CA ASP A 142 23.71 20.40 -46.86
C ASP A 142 22.85 21.00 -45.73
N GLU A 143 22.74 22.32 -45.73
CA GLU A 143 21.85 23.05 -44.82
C GLU A 143 20.35 22.72 -45.01
N SER A 144 19.95 22.13 -46.15
CA SER A 144 18.53 21.83 -46.40
C SER A 144 18.03 20.61 -45.63
N PHE A 145 18.93 19.80 -45.08
CA PHE A 145 18.58 18.67 -44.22
C PHE A 145 18.44 19.04 -42.74
N GLU A 146 18.89 20.23 -42.32
CA GLU A 146 19.00 20.64 -40.91
C GLU A 146 17.68 20.52 -40.13
N PHE A 147 16.54 20.79 -40.78
CA PHE A 147 15.22 20.57 -40.18
C PHE A 147 15.02 19.11 -39.75
N PHE A 148 15.31 18.15 -40.63
CA PHE A 148 15.20 16.73 -40.33
C PHE A 148 16.24 16.31 -39.27
N SER A 149 17.47 16.84 -39.34
CA SER A 149 18.49 16.62 -38.31
C SER A 149 17.97 16.95 -36.90
N TRP A 150 17.27 18.08 -36.76
CA TRP A 150 16.65 18.47 -35.48
C TRP A 150 15.48 17.56 -35.09
N VAL A 151 14.68 17.07 -36.03
CA VAL A 151 13.64 16.08 -35.72
C VAL A 151 14.26 14.80 -35.13
N PHE A 152 15.31 14.27 -35.76
CA PHE A 152 16.06 13.11 -35.27
C PHE A 152 16.75 13.38 -33.92
N LEU A 153 17.29 14.59 -33.71
CA LEU A 153 17.97 14.97 -32.48
C LEU A 153 17.00 15.11 -31.29
N VAL A 154 15.81 15.67 -31.53
CA VAL A 154 14.78 15.78 -30.48
C VAL A 154 14.35 14.39 -30.02
N ASP A 155 14.17 13.45 -30.94
CA ASP A 155 13.87 12.05 -30.59
C ASP A 155 14.99 11.42 -29.74
N TRP A 156 16.26 11.73 -30.01
CA TRP A 156 17.38 11.28 -29.18
C TRP A 156 17.32 11.88 -27.76
N VAL A 157 17.11 13.19 -27.64
CA VAL A 157 17.04 13.88 -26.34
C VAL A 157 15.87 13.37 -25.50
N VAL A 158 14.74 13.04 -26.12
CA VAL A 158 13.57 12.47 -25.43
C VAL A 158 13.78 11.00 -25.06
N GLY A 159 14.75 10.33 -25.68
CA GLY A 159 15.09 8.92 -25.42
C GLY A 159 14.34 7.91 -26.29
N TYR A 160 13.75 8.36 -27.41
CA TYR A 160 13.21 7.47 -28.43
C TYR A 160 14.26 6.95 -29.40
N ARG A 161 15.42 7.62 -29.46
CA ARG A 161 16.60 7.16 -30.20
C ARG A 161 17.80 7.15 -29.27
N GLU A 162 18.80 6.36 -29.60
CA GLU A 162 20.08 6.30 -28.92
C GLU A 162 21.19 6.63 -29.91
N VAL A 163 22.32 7.10 -29.39
CA VAL A 163 23.55 7.25 -30.17
C VAL A 163 24.53 6.20 -29.65
N VAL A 164 24.97 5.33 -30.55
CA VAL A 164 25.85 4.20 -30.24
C VAL A 164 27.12 4.28 -31.07
N SER A 165 28.26 3.95 -30.47
CA SER A 165 29.53 3.90 -31.18
C SER A 165 29.93 2.44 -31.39
N PHE A 166 30.13 2.06 -32.65
CA PHE A 166 30.66 0.78 -33.06
C PHE A 166 32.17 0.91 -33.27
N GLU A 167 32.93 0.27 -32.39
CA GLU A 167 34.39 0.23 -32.47
C GLU A 167 34.83 -1.12 -33.04
N GLY A 168 35.50 -1.09 -34.19
CA GLY A 168 36.11 -2.27 -34.80
C GLY A 168 37.60 -2.04 -35.07
N ASP A 169 38.28 -3.08 -35.54
CA ASP A 169 39.73 -3.05 -35.78
C ASP A 169 40.19 -1.98 -36.78
N VAL A 170 39.31 -1.62 -37.73
CA VAL A 170 39.60 -0.70 -38.84
C VAL A 170 39.13 0.73 -38.55
N GLY A 171 38.24 0.92 -37.58
CA GLY A 171 37.74 2.25 -37.23
C GLY A 171 36.50 2.25 -36.35
N THR A 172 36.05 3.46 -36.05
CA THR A 172 34.90 3.74 -35.19
C THR A 172 33.81 4.44 -35.98
N MET A 173 32.55 4.05 -35.75
CA MET A 173 31.37 4.67 -36.35
C MET A 173 30.35 4.98 -35.27
N THR A 174 30.03 6.26 -35.11
CA THR A 174 29.01 6.72 -34.16
C THR A 174 27.70 6.91 -34.90
N LEU A 175 26.71 6.08 -34.60
CA LEU A 175 25.47 5.96 -35.37
C LEU A 175 24.26 6.36 -34.52
N LEU A 176 23.30 7.03 -35.15
CA LEU A 176 21.98 7.21 -34.57
C LEU A 176 21.13 5.94 -34.80
N THR A 177 20.56 5.39 -33.73
CA THR A 177 19.70 4.20 -33.83
C THR A 177 18.33 4.56 -34.38
N GLU A 178 17.58 3.55 -34.82
CA GLU A 178 16.19 3.68 -35.24
C GLU A 178 15.28 4.15 -34.09
N TYR A 179 14.17 4.80 -34.44
CA TYR A 179 13.13 5.18 -33.50
C TYR A 179 12.57 3.95 -32.77
N GLN A 180 12.65 3.99 -31.45
CA GLN A 180 12.19 2.98 -30.54
C GLN A 180 11.24 3.62 -29.52
N PRO A 181 9.90 3.49 -29.70
CA PRO A 181 8.97 3.98 -28.72
C PRO A 181 9.13 3.20 -27.40
N PHE A 182 8.91 3.88 -26.26
CA PHE A 182 8.93 3.20 -24.97
C PHE A 182 7.94 2.03 -24.95
N LEU A 183 8.41 0.87 -24.51
CA LEU A 183 7.57 -0.30 -24.33
C LEU A 183 6.50 0.02 -23.27
N LYS A 184 5.24 0.11 -23.71
CA LYS A 184 4.09 0.25 -22.80
C LYS A 184 3.68 -1.15 -22.37
N ASP A 185 4.40 -1.71 -21.42
CA ASP A 185 4.00 -2.98 -20.84
C ASP A 185 2.82 -2.80 -19.87
N HIS A 186 1.89 -3.74 -19.89
CA HIS A 186 0.77 -3.72 -18.96
C HIS A 186 1.25 -4.27 -17.62
N VAL A 187 1.25 -3.43 -16.59
CA VAL A 187 1.60 -3.86 -15.24
C VAL A 187 0.66 -5.00 -14.82
N HIS A 188 1.21 -6.18 -14.54
CA HIS A 188 0.45 -7.30 -14.01
C HIS A 188 -0.23 -6.91 -12.70
N THR A 189 -1.55 -6.71 -12.75
CA THR A 189 -2.35 -6.19 -11.62
C THR A 189 -2.27 -7.06 -10.37
N ALA A 190 -2.03 -8.36 -10.52
CA ALA A 190 -1.84 -9.30 -9.41
C ALA A 190 -0.52 -9.09 -8.63
N GLN A 191 0.51 -8.52 -9.27
CA GLN A 191 1.81 -8.25 -8.65
C GLN A 191 1.88 -6.87 -7.99
N ILE A 192 0.81 -6.06 -8.11
CA ILE A 192 0.78 -4.72 -7.53
C ILE A 192 0.35 -4.80 -6.05
N PRO A 193 1.18 -4.33 -5.10
CA PRO A 193 0.85 -4.33 -3.67
C PRO A 193 -0.30 -3.37 -3.29
N VAL A 194 -0.96 -2.73 -4.27
CA VAL A 194 -2.16 -1.89 -4.07
C VAL A 194 -3.28 -2.67 -3.38
N ASN A 195 -3.40 -3.98 -3.64
CA ASN A 195 -4.42 -4.81 -2.98
C ASN A 195 -4.18 -4.88 -1.46
N LEU A 196 -2.93 -5.04 -1.03
CA LEU A 196 -2.58 -5.04 0.39
C LEU A 196 -2.75 -3.66 1.01
N ALA A 197 -2.26 -2.59 0.37
CA ALA A 197 -2.40 -1.23 0.88
C ALA A 197 -3.88 -0.81 1.01
N SER A 198 -4.71 -1.16 0.02
CA SER A 198 -6.16 -0.92 0.04
C SER A 198 -6.85 -1.73 1.15
N TYR A 199 -6.46 -2.99 1.35
CA TYR A 199 -6.95 -3.82 2.44
C TYR A 199 -6.61 -3.22 3.82
N LEU A 200 -5.33 -2.88 4.05
CA LEU A 200 -4.89 -2.26 5.31
C LEU A 200 -5.62 -0.94 5.57
N ARG A 201 -5.76 -0.08 4.55
CA ARG A 201 -6.54 1.16 4.64
C ARG A 201 -8.00 0.89 5.00
N THR A 202 -8.63 -0.09 4.38
CA THR A 202 -10.03 -0.46 4.65
C THR A 202 -10.20 -0.95 6.08
N VAL A 203 -9.26 -1.75 6.59
CA VAL A 203 -9.26 -2.18 8.01
C VAL A 203 -9.11 -0.98 8.93
N VAL A 204 -8.16 -0.07 8.68
CA VAL A 204 -7.98 1.15 9.48
C VAL A 204 -9.27 1.99 9.48
N LEU A 205 -9.91 2.19 8.33
CA LEU A 205 -11.18 2.92 8.23
C LEU A 205 -12.30 2.24 9.01
N TYR A 206 -12.43 0.92 8.90
CA TYR A 206 -13.41 0.15 9.66
C TYR A 206 -13.22 0.32 11.17
N VAL A 207 -11.99 0.12 11.67
CA VAL A 207 -11.70 0.29 13.10
C VAL A 207 -12.01 1.71 13.57
N THR A 208 -11.60 2.73 12.82
CA THR A 208 -11.88 4.14 13.17
C THR A 208 -13.39 4.39 13.23
N SER A 209 -14.15 3.94 12.22
CA SER A 209 -15.60 4.12 12.17
C SER A 209 -16.32 3.42 13.33
N THR A 210 -15.93 2.18 13.67
CA THR A 210 -16.50 1.46 14.81
C THR A 210 -16.17 2.15 16.14
N MET A 211 -14.95 2.68 16.30
CA MET A 211 -14.58 3.42 17.51
C MET A 211 -15.36 4.74 17.65
N ILE A 212 -15.61 5.46 16.56
CA ILE A 212 -16.47 6.66 16.56
C ILE A 212 -17.90 6.27 16.93
N PHE A 213 -18.46 5.23 16.31
CA PHE A 213 -19.78 4.71 16.65
C PHE A 213 -19.89 4.37 18.14
N MET A 214 -18.89 3.68 18.68
CA MET A 214 -18.82 3.36 20.11
C MET A 214 -18.76 4.61 20.97
N ALA A 215 -17.93 5.59 20.64
CA ALA A 215 -17.86 6.86 21.39
C ALA A 215 -19.22 7.56 21.43
N VAL A 216 -19.93 7.64 20.30
CA VAL A 216 -21.29 8.21 20.22
C VAL A 216 -22.27 7.42 21.09
N LEU A 217 -22.25 6.09 21.01
CA LEU A 217 -23.11 5.22 21.81
C LEU A 217 -22.88 5.41 23.32
N LEU A 218 -21.62 5.54 23.75
CA LEU A 218 -21.28 5.80 25.15
C LEU A 218 -21.81 7.17 25.60
N LEU A 219 -21.68 8.22 24.79
CA LEU A 219 -22.26 9.54 25.08
C LEU A 219 -23.79 9.48 25.23
N VAL A 220 -24.47 8.71 24.38
CA VAL A 220 -25.92 8.48 24.50
C VAL A 220 -26.24 7.80 25.83
N TYR A 221 -25.48 6.77 26.24
CA TYR A 221 -25.69 6.12 27.53
C TYR A 221 -25.42 7.03 28.73
N ILE A 222 -24.42 7.91 28.64
CA ILE A 222 -24.14 8.94 29.66
C ILE A 222 -25.34 9.88 29.79
N ALA A 223 -25.90 10.35 28.67
CA ALA A 223 -27.09 11.21 28.69
C ALA A 223 -28.32 10.48 29.25
N LEU A 224 -28.56 9.24 28.83
CA LEU A 224 -29.69 8.41 29.29
C LEU A 224 -29.60 8.00 30.76
N SER A 225 -28.41 8.06 31.36
CA SER A 225 -28.18 7.82 32.79
C SER A 225 -28.03 9.12 33.59
N HIS A 226 -28.34 10.28 32.99
CA HIS A 226 -28.23 11.60 33.61
C HIS A 226 -26.83 11.91 34.17
N GLY A 227 -25.78 11.34 33.57
CA GLY A 227 -24.40 11.50 34.04
C GLY A 227 -24.02 10.60 35.22
N HIS A 228 -24.90 9.73 35.70
CA HIS A 228 -24.60 8.74 36.74
C HIS A 228 -23.84 7.54 36.16
N VAL A 229 -22.56 7.77 35.81
CA VAL A 229 -21.63 6.75 35.27
C VAL A 229 -20.26 6.87 35.93
N ASP A 230 -19.47 5.80 35.92
CA ASP A 230 -18.07 5.87 36.29
C ASP A 230 -17.24 6.42 35.10
N VAL A 231 -16.91 7.71 35.15
CA VAL A 231 -16.16 8.39 34.09
C VAL A 231 -14.74 7.81 33.93
N MET A 232 -14.16 7.19 34.96
CA MET A 232 -12.82 6.61 34.85
C MET A 232 -12.82 5.37 33.95
N ASN A 233 -13.97 4.70 33.81
CA ASN A 233 -14.12 3.60 32.87
C ASN A 233 -14.14 4.09 31.41
N LEU A 234 -14.53 5.34 31.13
CA LEU A 234 -14.53 5.90 29.77
C LEU A 234 -13.12 5.91 29.15
N PHE A 235 -12.08 6.21 29.95
CA PHE A 235 -10.68 6.18 29.51
C PHE A 235 -10.17 4.78 29.17
N LYS A 236 -10.96 3.73 29.46
CA LYS A 236 -10.64 2.32 29.16
C LYS A 236 -11.29 1.84 27.86
N LEU A 237 -11.94 2.73 27.09
CA LEU A 237 -12.54 2.44 25.79
C LEU A 237 -11.55 1.74 24.83
N GLN A 238 -10.31 2.22 24.76
CA GLN A 238 -9.29 1.62 23.90
C GLN A 238 -8.94 0.17 24.30
N ARG A 239 -8.94 -0.13 25.59
CA ARG A 239 -8.45 -1.41 26.14
C ARG A 239 -9.53 -2.45 26.31
N VAL A 240 -10.76 -2.01 26.54
CA VAL A 240 -11.91 -2.89 26.78
C VAL A 240 -12.87 -2.81 25.60
N GLY A 241 -13.42 -1.62 25.33
CA GLY A 241 -14.44 -1.44 24.28
C GLY A 241 -13.95 -1.84 22.89
N ALA A 242 -12.76 -1.39 22.47
CA ALA A 242 -12.24 -1.72 21.15
C ALA A 242 -12.04 -3.22 20.95
N ILE A 243 -11.50 -3.92 21.95
CA ILE A 243 -11.24 -5.37 21.85
C ILE A 243 -12.55 -6.15 21.71
N VAL A 244 -13.60 -5.70 22.41
CA VAL A 244 -14.91 -6.34 22.39
C VAL A 244 -15.64 -6.11 21.06
N TRP A 245 -15.58 -4.89 20.53
CA TRP A 245 -16.40 -4.49 19.38
C TRP A 245 -15.71 -4.65 18.02
N VAL A 246 -14.38 -4.53 18.00
CA VAL A 246 -13.57 -4.65 16.77
C VAL A 246 -12.89 -6.01 16.71
N GLY A 247 -12.42 -6.51 17.85
CA GLY A 247 -11.67 -7.76 17.93
C GLY A 247 -10.15 -7.59 17.79
N ARG A 248 -9.41 -8.49 18.44
CA ARG A 248 -7.93 -8.48 18.46
C ARG A 248 -7.28 -8.53 17.07
N PRO A 249 -7.75 -9.34 16.09
CA PRO A 249 -7.09 -9.44 14.78
C PRO A 249 -7.08 -8.13 13.98
N LEU A 250 -8.21 -7.41 13.94
CA LEU A 250 -8.30 -6.15 13.18
C LEU A 250 -7.52 -5.02 13.86
N LEU A 251 -7.50 -5.00 15.20
CA LEU A 251 -6.64 -4.09 15.97
C LEU A 251 -5.15 -4.40 15.76
N PHE A 252 -4.79 -5.68 15.61
CA PHE A 252 -3.42 -6.09 15.30
C PHE A 252 -3.01 -5.56 13.92
N VAL A 253 -3.84 -5.77 12.89
CA VAL A 253 -3.59 -5.25 11.53
C VAL A 253 -3.45 -3.72 11.53
N ARG A 254 -4.30 -3.02 12.29
CA ARG A 254 -4.19 -1.56 12.46
C ARG A 254 -2.84 -1.15 13.05
N SER A 255 -2.42 -1.80 14.15
CA SER A 255 -1.13 -1.51 14.78
C SER A 255 0.05 -1.85 13.87
N LEU A 256 -0.03 -2.94 13.11
CA LEU A 256 0.99 -3.36 12.16
C LEU A 256 1.12 -2.37 11.00
N THR A 257 0.00 -1.81 10.54
CA THR A 257 -0.01 -0.76 9.51
C THR A 257 0.73 0.47 10.00
N ALA A 258 0.52 0.89 11.25
CA ALA A 258 1.22 2.02 11.85
C ALA A 258 2.72 1.76 12.02
N ILE A 259 3.11 0.56 12.49
CA ILE A 259 4.52 0.16 12.57
C ILE A 259 5.16 0.16 11.17
N GLY A 260 4.44 -0.34 10.17
CA GLY A 260 4.86 -0.31 8.77
C GLY A 260 5.14 1.11 8.29
N VAL A 261 4.16 2.01 8.44
CA VAL A 261 4.29 3.44 8.06
C VAL A 261 5.46 4.11 8.80
N LEU A 262 5.62 3.86 10.10
CA LEU A 262 6.73 4.42 10.88
C LEU A 262 8.09 3.75 10.61
N SER A 263 8.11 2.63 9.88
CA SER A 263 9.32 1.91 9.46
C SER A 263 9.66 2.11 7.99
N THR A 264 8.89 2.94 7.26
CA THR A 264 9.08 3.23 5.84
C THR A 264 9.17 4.73 5.58
N ALA A 265 10.06 5.14 4.68
CA ALA A 265 10.12 6.51 4.18
C ALA A 265 8.92 6.83 3.26
N SER A 266 8.47 8.09 3.30
CA SER A 266 7.41 8.58 2.40
C SER A 266 8.00 9.06 1.08
N LEU A 267 7.67 8.34 0.00
CA LEU A 267 8.02 8.71 -1.37
C LEU A 267 6.74 8.96 -2.16
N GLU A 268 6.71 10.08 -2.86
CA GLU A 268 5.63 10.48 -3.74
C GLU A 268 6.09 10.41 -5.20
N LEU A 269 5.20 9.96 -6.08
CA LEU A 269 5.45 9.89 -7.50
C LEU A 269 5.05 11.21 -8.17
N TYR A 270 6.01 11.87 -8.80
CA TYR A 270 5.80 13.11 -9.54
C TYR A 270 5.99 12.87 -11.04
N TYR A 271 5.23 13.61 -11.84
CA TYR A 271 5.35 13.62 -13.30
C TYR A 271 5.66 15.04 -13.75
N SER A 272 6.75 15.22 -14.48
CA SER A 272 7.16 16.54 -15.00
C SER A 272 6.47 16.95 -16.30
N GLY A 273 5.70 16.03 -16.92
CA GLY A 273 5.24 16.17 -18.31
C GLY A 273 5.97 15.25 -19.28
N TYR A 274 7.19 14.82 -18.92
CA TYR A 274 8.05 13.97 -19.77
C TYR A 274 8.64 12.78 -19.01
N ILE A 275 9.01 12.97 -17.73
CA ILE A 275 9.57 11.92 -16.89
C ILE A 275 8.77 11.75 -15.61
N THR A 276 8.67 10.50 -15.16
CA THR A 276 8.10 10.15 -13.87
C THR A 276 9.24 9.88 -12.89
N PHE A 277 9.22 10.52 -11.72
CA PHE A 277 10.28 10.38 -10.72
C PHE A 277 9.72 10.34 -9.30
N LEU A 278 10.49 9.75 -8.38
CA LEU A 278 10.14 9.70 -6.96
C LEU A 278 10.74 10.89 -6.22
N LYS A 279 9.96 11.52 -5.36
CA LYS A 279 10.40 12.62 -4.49
C LYS A 279 10.12 12.28 -3.03
N SER A 280 11.10 12.56 -2.17
CA SER A 280 10.93 12.41 -0.73
C SER A 280 9.91 13.42 -0.21
N ALA A 281 8.86 12.93 0.44
CA ALA A 281 7.87 13.76 1.11
C ALA A 281 8.30 14.06 2.55
N GLN A 282 8.11 15.30 2.99
CA GLN A 282 8.31 15.67 4.39
C GLN A 282 7.04 15.35 5.17
N VAL A 283 7.14 14.41 6.12
CA VAL A 283 6.03 14.06 7.00
C VAL A 283 6.01 15.01 8.20
N PRO A 284 4.91 15.75 8.45
CA PRO A 284 4.81 16.61 9.61
C PRO A 284 4.90 15.83 10.94
N TRP A 285 5.55 16.42 11.95
CA TRP A 285 5.79 15.78 13.26
C TRP A 285 4.51 15.27 13.94
N TYR A 286 3.37 15.97 13.76
CA TYR A 286 2.11 15.58 14.39
C TYR A 286 1.52 14.29 13.78
N MET A 287 1.76 14.03 12.50
CA MET A 287 1.37 12.76 11.86
C MET A 287 2.19 11.60 12.42
N THR A 288 3.47 11.83 12.72
CA THR A 288 4.34 10.83 13.37
C THR A 288 3.85 10.50 14.78
N ILE A 289 3.44 11.50 15.56
CA ILE A 289 2.87 11.28 16.92
C ILE A 289 1.55 10.51 16.83
N LEU A 290 0.69 10.86 15.86
CA LEU A 290 -0.57 10.16 15.64
C LEU A 290 -0.32 8.69 15.25
N ALA A 291 0.60 8.43 14.33
CA ALA A 291 0.99 7.07 13.95
C ALA A 291 1.63 6.30 15.12
N ALA A 292 2.41 6.96 15.97
CA ALA A 292 2.96 6.34 17.18
C ALA A 292 1.85 5.95 18.17
N ASN A 293 0.80 6.77 18.28
CA ASN A 293 -0.38 6.43 19.08
C ASN A 293 -1.08 5.17 18.55
N GLU A 294 -1.07 4.92 17.23
CA GLU A 294 -1.64 3.70 16.66
C GLU A 294 -0.86 2.42 17.05
N ILE A 295 0.40 2.51 17.47
CA ILE A 295 1.15 1.36 18.01
C ILE A 295 0.56 0.91 19.36
N THR A 296 -0.08 1.82 20.12
CA THR A 296 -0.64 1.50 21.44
C THR A 296 -1.77 0.47 21.39
N TRP A 297 -2.39 0.26 20.23
CA TRP A 297 -3.30 -0.87 19.99
C TRP A 297 -2.61 -2.22 20.20
N LEU A 298 -1.36 -2.37 19.76
CA LEU A 298 -0.58 -3.58 20.01
C LEU A 298 -0.33 -3.77 21.51
N VAL A 299 -0.02 -2.68 22.22
CA VAL A 299 0.14 -2.70 23.69
C VAL A 299 -1.14 -3.18 24.37
N ALA A 300 -2.30 -2.69 23.94
CA ALA A 300 -3.60 -3.11 24.46
C ALA A 300 -3.84 -4.61 24.23
N ILE A 301 -3.54 -5.13 23.03
CA ILE A 301 -3.68 -6.56 22.71
C ILE A 301 -2.75 -7.42 23.57
N VAL A 302 -1.48 -7.01 23.73
CA VAL A 302 -0.50 -7.74 24.54
C VAL A 302 -0.93 -7.76 26.01
N ASN A 303 -1.34 -6.63 26.57
CA ASN A 303 -1.89 -6.56 27.94
C ASN A 303 -3.09 -7.52 28.09
N ASP A 304 -3.95 -7.55 27.08
CA ASP A 304 -5.20 -8.31 27.09
C ASP A 304 -5.01 -9.82 26.87
N MET A 305 -3.93 -10.24 26.21
CA MET A 305 -3.46 -11.63 26.22
C MET A 305 -2.79 -11.98 27.55
N ALA A 306 -1.99 -11.06 28.08
CA ALA A 306 -1.27 -11.23 29.34
C ALA A 306 -2.22 -11.28 30.56
N LEU A 307 -3.44 -10.75 30.46
CA LEU A 307 -4.47 -10.78 31.52
C LEU A 307 -4.67 -12.15 32.17
N VAL A 308 -4.50 -13.25 31.42
CA VAL A 308 -4.58 -14.62 31.96
C VAL A 308 -3.57 -14.85 33.09
N LEU A 309 -2.39 -14.24 32.96
CA LEU A 309 -1.26 -14.33 33.89
C LEU A 309 -1.20 -13.14 34.87
N THR A 310 -1.47 -11.92 34.38
CA THR A 310 -1.25 -10.69 35.14
C THR A 310 -2.43 -10.31 36.04
N GLN A 311 -3.65 -10.69 35.67
CA GLN A 311 -4.88 -10.56 36.47
C GLN A 311 -4.98 -9.20 37.18
N GLU A 312 -5.04 -9.17 38.52
CA GLU A 312 -5.19 -7.98 39.35
C GLU A 312 -4.00 -7.00 39.29
N TYR A 313 -2.83 -7.42 38.79
CA TYR A 313 -1.70 -6.48 38.58
C TYR A 313 -1.89 -5.59 37.35
N THR A 314 -2.71 -6.00 36.38
CA THR A 314 -2.85 -5.34 35.07
C THR A 314 -3.24 -3.85 35.16
N PRO A 315 -4.22 -3.44 35.97
CA PRO A 315 -4.64 -2.05 36.07
C PRO A 315 -3.51 -1.10 36.51
N HIS A 316 -2.58 -1.61 37.34
CA HIS A 316 -1.52 -0.80 37.93
C HIS A 316 -0.42 -0.44 36.94
N TYR A 317 -0.03 -1.36 36.04
CA TYR A 317 1.06 -1.11 35.10
C TYR A 317 0.58 -0.73 33.69
N ALA A 318 -0.62 -1.13 33.30
CA ALA A 318 -1.05 -1.01 31.90
C ALA A 318 -1.03 0.43 31.39
N THR A 319 -1.46 1.42 32.21
CA THR A 319 -1.46 2.85 31.83
C THR A 319 -0.06 3.40 31.66
N GLY A 320 0.83 3.12 32.61
CA GLY A 320 2.24 3.47 32.51
C GLY A 320 2.91 2.84 31.28
N ASN A 321 2.67 1.54 31.04
CA ASN A 321 3.23 0.82 29.89
C ASN A 321 2.80 1.44 28.55
N THR A 322 1.51 1.75 28.37
CA THR A 322 1.04 2.42 27.14
C THR A 322 1.69 3.79 26.94
N MET A 323 1.77 4.61 27.99
CA MET A 323 2.39 5.93 27.90
C MET A 323 3.89 5.82 27.59
N LEU A 324 4.59 4.87 28.23
CA LEU A 324 6.01 4.65 28.01
C LEU A 324 6.30 4.20 26.57
N VAL A 325 5.55 3.22 26.07
CA VAL A 325 5.72 2.74 24.69
C VAL A 325 5.39 3.85 23.69
N TRP A 326 4.31 4.60 23.91
CA TRP A 326 3.92 5.71 23.03
C TRP A 326 4.99 6.80 22.98
N LEU A 327 5.47 7.25 24.14
CA LEU A 327 6.54 8.25 24.23
C LEU A 327 7.82 7.73 23.57
N PHE A 328 8.19 6.48 23.82
CA PHE A 328 9.37 5.87 23.23
C PHE A 328 9.26 5.79 21.69
N THR A 329 8.15 5.30 21.14
CA THR A 329 8.00 5.16 19.68
C THR A 329 7.86 6.50 18.98
N ALA A 330 7.20 7.49 19.60
CA ALA A 330 7.10 8.85 19.10
C ALA A 330 8.47 9.55 19.09
N THR A 331 9.19 9.51 20.21
CA THR A 331 10.51 10.15 20.34
C THR A 331 11.53 9.51 19.41
N LEU A 332 11.59 8.17 19.35
CA LEU A 332 12.45 7.45 18.40
C LEU A 332 12.15 7.86 16.96
N SER A 333 10.87 7.98 16.61
CA SER A 333 10.47 8.28 15.23
C SER A 333 10.70 9.71 14.80
N ILE A 334 10.68 10.66 15.74
CA ILE A 334 11.00 12.07 15.51
C ILE A 334 12.52 12.28 15.49
N ALA A 335 13.23 11.69 16.45
CA ALA A 335 14.68 11.87 16.58
C ALA A 335 15.46 11.20 15.44
N ILE A 336 14.97 10.05 14.98
CA ILE A 336 15.61 9.27 13.91
C ILE A 336 14.52 8.94 12.88
N PRO A 337 14.23 9.82 11.91
CA PRO A 337 13.27 9.52 10.84
C PRO A 337 13.81 8.44 9.89
N THR A 338 12.93 7.62 9.30
CA THR A 338 13.34 6.62 8.31
C THR A 338 13.73 7.27 6.99
N SER A 339 14.94 6.98 6.52
CA SER A 339 15.42 7.37 5.18
C SER A 339 15.19 6.25 4.16
N HIS A 340 15.05 6.63 2.89
CA HIS A 340 15.12 5.72 1.76
C HIS A 340 16.57 5.61 1.27
N ALA A 341 16.93 4.49 0.66
CA ALA A 341 18.19 4.30 -0.03
C ALA A 341 17.92 3.85 -1.47
N MET A 342 18.54 4.51 -2.44
CA MET A 342 18.45 4.17 -3.85
C MET A 342 19.87 3.93 -4.35
N VAL A 343 20.11 2.76 -4.92
CA VAL A 343 21.35 2.44 -5.62
C VAL A 343 20.97 2.14 -7.06
N VAL A 344 21.51 2.91 -8.00
CA VAL A 344 21.38 2.65 -9.43
C VAL A 344 22.67 2.01 -9.88
N ASP A 345 22.60 0.73 -10.22
CA ASP A 345 23.72 -0.05 -10.74
C ASP A 345 23.19 -0.95 -11.85
N LYS A 346 23.27 -0.47 -13.09
CA LYS A 346 22.73 -1.18 -14.25
C LYS A 346 23.71 -2.26 -14.67
N GLN A 347 23.43 -3.49 -14.24
CA GLN A 347 24.15 -4.68 -14.69
C GLN A 347 23.23 -5.51 -15.58
N CYS A 348 23.65 -5.71 -16.83
CA CYS A 348 22.94 -6.54 -17.79
C CYS A 348 23.79 -7.76 -18.12
N GLN A 349 23.21 -8.94 -17.99
CA GLN A 349 23.83 -10.19 -18.43
C GLN A 349 22.96 -10.83 -19.52
N VAL A 350 23.61 -11.32 -20.56
CA VAL A 350 22.96 -12.14 -21.59
C VAL A 350 22.76 -13.52 -20.99
N ALA A 351 21.55 -13.81 -20.50
CA ALA A 351 21.22 -15.09 -19.87
C ALA A 351 21.07 -16.20 -20.92
N ALA A 352 20.55 -15.83 -22.09
CA ALA A 352 20.52 -16.66 -23.28
C ALA A 352 20.78 -15.79 -24.50
N MET A 353 21.85 -16.12 -25.23
CA MET A 353 22.17 -15.46 -26.50
C MET A 353 20.92 -15.50 -27.40
N ASP A 354 20.59 -14.37 -28.02
CA ASP A 354 19.46 -14.16 -28.93
C ASP A 354 18.04 -14.19 -28.32
N SER A 355 17.86 -14.43 -27.01
CA SER A 355 16.50 -14.57 -26.44
C SER A 355 16.25 -13.86 -25.12
N LEU A 356 17.27 -13.65 -24.27
CA LEU A 356 17.05 -13.06 -22.96
C LEU A 356 18.28 -12.32 -22.43
N VAL A 357 18.11 -11.01 -22.24
CA VAL A 357 19.01 -10.19 -21.44
C VAL A 357 18.32 -9.89 -20.11
N VAL A 358 18.95 -10.27 -19.00
CA VAL A 358 18.47 -9.94 -17.66
C VAL A 358 19.26 -8.75 -17.16
N CYS A 359 18.58 -7.61 -17.03
CA CYS A 359 19.16 -6.40 -16.47
C CYS A 359 18.64 -6.16 -15.04
N THR A 360 19.54 -6.03 -14.08
CA THR A 360 19.26 -5.41 -12.78
C THR A 360 19.65 -3.95 -12.88
N SER A 361 18.69 -3.02 -12.82
CA SER A 361 18.94 -1.59 -13.03
C SER A 361 19.21 -0.82 -11.73
N GLY A 362 18.56 -1.21 -10.64
CA GLY A 362 18.75 -0.56 -9.35
C GLY A 362 17.93 -1.17 -8.23
N HIS A 363 18.31 -0.85 -7.00
CA HIS A 363 17.65 -1.27 -5.78
C HIS A 363 17.13 -0.04 -5.03
N LEU A 364 15.82 0.00 -4.77
CA LEU A 364 15.16 1.01 -3.95
C LEU A 364 14.71 0.39 -2.63
N ALA A 365 15.39 0.73 -1.54
CA ALA A 365 15.01 0.35 -0.19
C ALA A 365 14.25 1.50 0.48
N ILE A 366 12.96 1.32 0.72
CA ILE A 366 12.08 2.33 1.34
C ILE A 366 11.95 2.09 2.85
N GLY A 367 12.04 0.83 3.29
CA GLY A 367 11.76 0.42 4.66
C GLY A 367 12.96 -0.17 5.39
N GLN A 368 12.93 -0.08 6.72
CA GLN A 368 13.95 -0.63 7.61
C GLN A 368 13.35 -1.79 8.44
N PRO A 369 13.63 -3.06 8.10
CA PRO A 369 13.03 -4.21 8.80
C PRO A 369 13.47 -4.29 10.26
N LEU A 370 14.70 -3.86 10.58
CA LEU A 370 15.21 -3.80 11.95
C LEU A 370 14.36 -2.88 12.84
N ARG A 371 13.90 -1.76 12.30
CA ARG A 371 13.04 -0.81 13.02
C ARG A 371 11.66 -1.39 13.28
N LEU A 372 11.09 -2.08 12.30
CA LEU A 372 9.80 -2.78 12.43
C LEU A 372 9.85 -3.82 13.56
N VAL A 373 10.86 -4.70 13.52
CA VAL A 373 11.04 -5.72 14.56
C VAL A 373 11.37 -5.07 15.90
N GLY A 374 12.18 -4.00 15.90
CA GLY A 374 12.51 -3.23 17.09
C GLY A 374 11.29 -2.61 17.77
N MET A 375 10.33 -2.08 17.03
CA MET A 375 9.08 -1.54 17.58
C MET A 375 8.20 -2.62 18.21
N VAL A 376 8.07 -3.79 17.57
CA VAL A 376 7.34 -4.94 18.14
C VAL A 376 8.05 -5.45 19.40
N GLY A 377 9.38 -5.57 19.34
CA GLY A 377 10.21 -5.94 20.48
C GLY A 377 10.08 -4.95 21.63
N ALA A 378 10.06 -3.64 21.37
CA ALA A 378 9.86 -2.60 22.37
C ALA A 378 8.51 -2.75 23.08
N VAL A 379 7.42 -3.03 22.34
CA VAL A 379 6.10 -3.27 22.95
C VAL A 379 6.13 -4.47 23.91
N LEU A 380 6.72 -5.60 23.50
CA LEU A 380 6.78 -6.81 24.31
C LEU A 380 7.69 -6.65 25.54
N THR A 381 8.88 -6.07 25.34
CA THR A 381 9.87 -5.85 26.41
C THR A 381 9.38 -4.84 27.44
N CYS A 382 8.83 -3.70 27.01
CA CYS A 382 8.24 -2.72 27.93
C CYS A 382 7.09 -3.33 28.74
N ASN A 383 6.24 -4.15 28.11
CA ASN A 383 5.17 -4.84 28.80
C ASN A 383 5.70 -5.75 29.92
N ALA A 384 6.66 -6.61 29.59
CA ALA A 384 7.28 -7.51 30.55
C ALA A 384 7.96 -6.75 31.70
N LEU A 385 8.75 -5.73 31.38
CA LEU A 385 9.44 -4.90 32.38
C LEU A 385 8.46 -4.18 33.31
N CYS A 386 7.40 -3.56 32.77
CA CYS A 386 6.38 -2.91 33.57
C CYS A 386 5.62 -3.90 34.47
N TYR A 387 5.32 -5.10 33.96
CA TYR A 387 4.70 -6.16 34.77
C TYR A 387 5.61 -6.62 35.92
N PHE A 388 6.88 -6.94 35.62
CA PHE A 388 7.82 -7.37 36.67
C PHE A 388 8.06 -6.25 37.69
N ALA A 389 8.22 -5.00 37.23
CA ALA A 389 8.34 -3.85 38.13
C ALA A 389 7.11 -3.72 39.04
N ALA A 390 5.89 -3.80 38.49
CA ALA A 390 4.68 -3.76 39.30
C ALA A 390 4.60 -4.91 40.32
N ARG A 391 5.02 -6.12 39.93
CA ARG A 391 5.03 -7.28 40.81
C ARG A 391 6.07 -7.20 41.93
N HIS A 392 7.18 -6.51 41.71
CA HIS A 392 8.26 -6.36 42.69
C HIS A 392 8.09 -5.15 43.61
N VAL A 393 7.48 -4.07 43.11
CA VAL A 393 7.31 -2.81 43.85
C VAL A 393 5.98 -2.79 44.63
N MET A 394 4.93 -3.42 44.10
CA MET A 394 3.60 -3.38 44.72
C MET A 394 3.35 -4.64 45.55
N ASP A 395 2.67 -4.45 46.67
CA ASP A 395 2.11 -5.55 47.43
C ASP A 395 1.10 -6.34 46.58
N LYS A 396 0.93 -7.62 46.91
CA LYS A 396 0.01 -8.49 46.19
C LYS A 396 -1.41 -7.91 46.23
N PRO A 397 -1.99 -7.52 45.08
CA PRO A 397 -3.31 -6.92 45.04
C PRO A 397 -4.37 -7.93 45.48
N GLU A 398 -5.42 -7.41 46.14
CA GLU A 398 -6.54 -8.23 46.60
C GLU A 398 -7.30 -8.84 45.42
N SER A 399 -7.73 -10.09 45.58
CA SER A 399 -8.48 -10.79 44.53
C SER A 399 -9.84 -10.14 44.30
N THR A 400 -10.15 -9.90 43.03
CA THR A 400 -11.40 -9.23 42.66
C THR A 400 -12.64 -10.08 42.98
N PRO A 401 -13.65 -9.55 43.70
CA PRO A 401 -14.87 -10.29 44.04
C PRO A 401 -15.80 -10.53 42.83
N LEU A 402 -15.60 -9.79 41.74
CA LEU A 402 -16.40 -9.88 40.51
C LEU A 402 -16.23 -11.22 39.80
N LYS A 403 -17.21 -12.10 40.00
CA LYS A 403 -17.35 -13.38 39.29
C LYS A 403 -18.69 -13.40 38.57
N SER A 404 -18.67 -13.05 37.28
CA SER A 404 -19.83 -13.08 36.41
C SER A 404 -19.45 -13.53 35.00
N VAL A 405 -20.28 -14.38 34.40
CA VAL A 405 -20.09 -14.91 33.03
C VAL A 405 -20.29 -13.81 31.98
N PHE A 406 -21.03 -12.75 32.32
CA PHE A 406 -21.31 -11.63 31.44
C PHE A 406 -20.16 -10.61 31.36
N LEU A 407 -19.13 -10.75 32.19
CA LEU A 407 -17.98 -9.84 32.19
C LEU A 407 -16.87 -10.36 31.30
N TYR A 408 -16.43 -9.49 30.38
CA TYR A 408 -15.16 -9.66 29.70
C TYR A 408 -13.99 -9.63 30.68
N ALA A 409 -12.92 -10.39 30.45
CA ALA A 409 -11.76 -10.42 31.32
C ALA A 409 -11.15 -9.03 31.56
N GLY A 410 -11.08 -8.21 30.51
CA GLY A 410 -10.64 -6.81 30.63
C GLY A 410 -11.60 -5.95 31.46
N ALA A 411 -12.91 -6.15 31.35
CA ALA A 411 -13.89 -5.45 32.18
C ALA A 411 -13.78 -5.87 33.65
N LYS A 412 -13.60 -7.18 33.91
CA LYS A 412 -13.45 -7.75 35.25
C LYS A 412 -12.27 -7.13 36.00
N TYR A 413 -11.10 -7.06 35.38
CA TYR A 413 -9.88 -6.62 36.07
C TYR A 413 -9.62 -5.12 35.93
N MET A 414 -9.97 -4.49 34.80
CA MET A 414 -9.60 -3.09 34.56
C MET A 414 -10.68 -2.09 34.96
N PHE A 415 -11.97 -2.45 35.06
CA PHE A 415 -12.99 -1.47 35.46
C PHE A 415 -12.87 -1.09 36.94
N SER A 416 -13.15 0.19 37.20
CA SER A 416 -13.40 0.69 38.55
C SER A 416 -14.78 0.20 38.95
N THR A 417 -14.85 -0.54 40.05
CA THR A 417 -16.04 -1.30 40.45
C THR A 417 -16.38 -1.18 41.93
N ALA A 418 -15.47 -0.65 42.76
CA ALA A 418 -15.61 -0.66 44.22
C ALA A 418 -16.91 0.03 44.71
N ASP A 419 -17.23 1.20 44.15
CA ASP A 419 -18.42 1.98 44.54
C ASP A 419 -19.74 1.48 43.92
N TRP A 420 -19.67 0.44 43.08
CA TRP A 420 -20.79 -0.09 42.30
C TRP A 420 -21.17 -1.53 42.72
N ILE A 421 -20.52 -2.06 43.75
CA ILE A 421 -20.81 -3.38 44.30
C ILE A 421 -21.61 -3.22 45.59
N ASP A 422 -22.74 -3.91 45.64
CA ASP A 422 -23.61 -3.94 46.81
C ASP A 422 -24.00 -5.40 47.11
N GLY A 423 -23.50 -5.91 48.24
CA GLY A 423 -23.63 -7.31 48.63
C GLY A 423 -23.08 -8.28 47.57
N HIS A 424 -23.98 -8.99 46.89
CA HIS A 424 -23.65 -9.95 45.83
C HIS A 424 -24.09 -9.49 44.43
N ILE A 425 -24.39 -8.21 44.26
CA ILE A 425 -24.82 -7.61 43.00
C ILE A 425 -23.84 -6.52 42.60
N TYR A 426 -23.34 -6.62 41.37
CA TYR A 426 -22.58 -5.55 40.74
C TYR A 426 -23.51 -4.73 39.86
N TYR A 427 -23.69 -3.45 40.20
CA TYR A 427 -24.49 -2.51 39.44
C TYR A 427 -23.62 -1.89 38.34
N MET A 428 -23.56 -2.55 37.18
CA MET A 428 -22.75 -2.08 36.07
C MET A 428 -23.40 -0.89 35.38
N ASP A 429 -22.77 0.29 35.39
CA ASP A 429 -23.30 1.45 34.69
C ASP A 429 -23.49 1.16 33.19
N ARG A 430 -24.49 1.77 32.56
CA ARG A 430 -24.91 1.41 31.18
C ARG A 430 -23.83 1.71 30.14
N MET A 431 -22.95 2.67 30.40
CA MET A 431 -21.83 3.04 29.54
C MET A 431 -20.73 1.96 29.63
N SER A 432 -20.36 1.54 30.84
CA SER A 432 -19.48 0.40 31.07
C SER A 432 -20.06 -0.90 30.53
N ALA A 433 -21.37 -1.12 30.65
CA ALA A 433 -22.06 -2.28 30.06
C ALA A 433 -21.89 -2.31 28.54
N ALA A 434 -22.08 -1.16 27.86
CA ALA A 434 -21.87 -1.05 26.41
C ALA A 434 -20.39 -1.27 26.01
N MET A 435 -19.42 -0.74 26.76
CA MET A 435 -17.99 -1.05 26.54
C MET A 435 -17.70 -2.54 26.76
N ASN A 436 -18.36 -3.17 27.73
CA ASN A 436 -18.33 -4.60 27.95
C ASN A 436 -19.19 -5.37 26.92
N GLY A 437 -19.78 -4.74 25.90
CA GLY A 437 -20.51 -5.44 24.84
C GLY A 437 -21.94 -5.85 25.20
N ILE A 438 -22.53 -5.25 26.24
CA ILE A 438 -23.94 -5.46 26.60
C ILE A 438 -24.71 -4.17 26.29
N LEU A 439 -25.56 -4.21 25.27
CA LEU A 439 -26.45 -3.10 24.93
C LEU A 439 -27.68 -3.14 25.81
N THR A 440 -27.95 -2.06 26.54
CA THR A 440 -29.06 -2.01 27.52
C THR A 440 -30.20 -1.10 27.05
N ILE A 441 -31.43 -1.58 27.19
CA ILE A 441 -32.68 -0.83 26.97
C ILE A 441 -33.58 -1.04 28.19
N ARG A 442 -33.96 0.07 28.84
CA ARG A 442 -34.88 0.03 29.98
C ARG A 442 -36.30 0.34 29.51
N ARG A 443 -37.26 -0.52 29.87
CA ARG A 443 -38.70 -0.32 29.62
C ARG A 443 -39.46 -0.53 30.93
N GLY A 444 -39.84 0.57 31.58
CA GLY A 444 -40.50 0.53 32.90
C GLY A 444 -39.59 -0.07 33.98
N THR A 445 -40.05 -1.16 34.60
CA THR A 445 -39.34 -1.90 35.65
C THR A 445 -38.42 -3.00 35.11
N VAL A 446 -38.35 -3.23 33.80
CA VAL A 446 -37.50 -4.28 33.21
C VAL A 446 -36.37 -3.65 32.39
N MET A 447 -35.14 -4.13 32.62
CA MET A 447 -33.99 -3.81 31.79
C MET A 447 -33.64 -4.99 30.89
N TYR A 448 -33.70 -4.77 29.58
CA TYR A 448 -33.26 -5.72 28.57
C TYR A 448 -31.80 -5.44 28.21
N GLY A 449 -30.99 -6.49 28.17
CA GLY A 449 -29.60 -6.46 27.73
C GLY A 449 -29.40 -7.37 26.52
N LEU A 450 -28.68 -6.92 25.50
CA LEU A 450 -28.18 -7.77 24.41
C LEU A 450 -26.67 -7.88 24.56
N ASP A 451 -26.18 -9.06 24.89
CA ASP A 451 -24.75 -9.38 24.91
C ASP A 451 -24.29 -9.70 23.48
N ILE A 452 -23.55 -8.78 22.86
CA ILE A 452 -23.06 -8.92 21.48
C ILE A 452 -21.95 -9.97 21.36
N LYS A 453 -21.28 -10.34 22.46
CA LYS A 453 -20.25 -11.38 22.44
C LYS A 453 -20.88 -12.76 22.35
N LEU A 454 -21.92 -12.97 23.15
CA LEU A 454 -22.63 -14.25 23.25
C LEU A 454 -23.83 -14.34 22.29
N TRP A 455 -24.21 -13.23 21.65
CA TRP A 455 -25.44 -13.08 20.86
C TRP A 455 -26.69 -13.53 21.62
N ARG A 456 -26.75 -13.18 22.91
CA ARG A 456 -27.83 -13.57 23.82
C ARG A 456 -28.52 -12.35 24.42
N THR A 457 -29.84 -12.43 24.53
CA THR A 457 -30.63 -11.44 25.26
C THR A 457 -30.81 -11.89 26.71
N LEU A 458 -30.71 -10.92 27.62
CA LEU A 458 -30.99 -11.07 29.04
C LEU A 458 -32.02 -10.03 29.44
N HIS A 459 -32.83 -10.34 30.44
CA HIS A 459 -33.76 -9.39 31.03
C HIS A 459 -33.62 -9.46 32.54
N VAL A 460 -33.65 -8.31 33.19
CA VAL A 460 -33.63 -8.21 34.65
C VAL A 460 -34.76 -7.32 35.10
N ASN A 461 -35.54 -7.79 36.07
CA ASN A 461 -36.57 -7.00 36.72
C ASN A 461 -35.91 -6.15 37.82
N LEU A 462 -35.93 -4.84 37.64
CA LEU A 462 -35.33 -3.86 38.55
C LEU A 462 -36.09 -3.78 39.88
N ALA A 463 -37.37 -4.21 39.93
CA ALA A 463 -38.16 -4.23 41.15
C ALA A 463 -37.64 -5.24 42.18
N ASP A 464 -36.93 -6.27 41.73
CA ASP A 464 -36.36 -7.32 42.59
C ASP A 464 -35.03 -6.88 43.23
N THR A 465 -34.57 -5.66 42.91
CA THR A 465 -33.31 -5.09 43.41
C THR A 465 -33.57 -3.81 44.19
N SER A 466 -32.90 -3.64 45.33
CA SER A 466 -32.99 -2.43 46.17
C SER A 466 -31.62 -1.74 46.25
N PRO A 467 -31.20 -1.01 45.21
CA PRO A 467 -29.88 -0.42 45.17
C PRO A 467 -29.69 0.62 46.28
N HIS A 468 -28.52 0.63 46.91
CA HIS A 468 -28.18 1.59 47.96
C HIS A 468 -27.89 3.02 47.46
N THR A 469 -27.66 3.22 46.16
CA THR A 469 -27.31 4.54 45.59
C THR A 469 -28.24 4.96 44.45
N THR A 470 -28.40 6.28 44.28
CA THR A 470 -29.20 6.85 43.19
C THR A 470 -28.64 6.53 41.80
N ALA A 471 -27.31 6.42 41.69
CA ALA A 471 -26.64 6.03 40.45
C ALA A 471 -26.93 4.58 40.05
N ALA A 472 -26.99 3.66 41.02
CA ALA A 472 -27.27 2.25 40.78
C ALA A 472 -28.69 1.98 40.26
N HIS A 473 -29.65 2.90 40.44
CA HIS A 473 -30.98 2.82 39.81
C HIS A 473 -30.96 2.90 38.28
N PHE A 474 -29.88 3.44 37.70
CA PHE A 474 -29.71 3.54 36.25
C PHE A 474 -28.82 2.43 35.68
N ALA A 475 -28.21 1.62 36.54
CA ALA A 475 -27.25 0.58 36.18
C ALA A 475 -27.91 -0.77 35.87
N LEU A 476 -27.17 -1.64 35.20
CA LEU A 476 -27.52 -3.04 34.96
C LEU A 476 -27.06 -3.89 36.16
N PRO A 477 -27.98 -4.45 36.95
CA PRO A 477 -27.60 -5.36 38.04
C PRO A 477 -27.10 -6.70 37.50
N LEU A 478 -25.89 -7.09 37.90
CA LEU A 478 -25.27 -8.37 37.60
C LEU A 478 -25.03 -9.14 38.88
N HIS A 479 -25.71 -10.27 39.05
CA HIS A 479 -25.46 -11.16 40.18
C HIS A 479 -24.06 -11.79 40.08
N MET A 480 -23.30 -11.69 41.16
CA MET A 480 -22.00 -12.33 41.33
C MET A 480 -22.22 -13.75 41.85
N SER A 481 -21.62 -14.76 41.22
CA SER A 481 -21.81 -16.15 41.68
C SER A 481 -20.94 -16.43 42.90
N ASN A 482 -21.59 -16.83 44.00
CA ASN A 482 -20.95 -17.43 45.15
C ASN A 482 -21.00 -18.95 45.00
N ARG A 483 -19.94 -19.54 44.43
CA ARG A 483 -19.75 -20.99 44.18
C ARG A 483 -20.54 -21.56 42.99
N TYR A 484 -19.95 -22.62 42.41
CA TYR A 484 -20.56 -23.53 41.46
C TYR A 484 -21.89 -24.08 42.02
N SER A 485 -23.00 -23.43 41.72
CA SER A 485 -24.34 -23.98 41.95
C SER A 485 -25.02 -24.10 40.60
N GLY A 486 -25.11 -25.33 40.10
CA GLY A 486 -25.79 -25.72 38.88
C GLY A 486 -27.31 -25.57 38.96
N HIS A 487 -27.77 -24.34 39.14
CA HIS A 487 -29.15 -23.93 38.93
C HIS A 487 -29.16 -22.65 38.12
N LEU A 488 -28.77 -22.77 36.84
CA LEU A 488 -29.35 -21.93 35.81
C LEU A 488 -30.70 -22.55 35.44
N ILE A 489 -31.75 -21.73 35.48
CA ILE A 489 -33.06 -22.04 34.90
C ILE A 489 -32.82 -22.27 33.40
N CYS A 490 -32.78 -23.54 32.98
CA CYS A 490 -32.55 -23.95 31.59
C CYS A 490 -33.89 -24.11 30.87
N ASN A 491 -34.12 -23.30 29.84
CA ASN A 491 -35.10 -23.60 28.79
C ASN A 491 -34.58 -24.75 27.90
N ALA A 492 -35.51 -25.50 27.32
CA ALA A 492 -35.29 -26.81 26.67
C ALA A 492 -34.22 -26.83 25.54
N ASP A 493 -33.97 -25.71 24.86
CA ASP A 493 -32.95 -25.62 23.79
C ASP A 493 -31.50 -25.78 24.28
N GLN A 494 -31.23 -25.63 25.58
CA GLN A 494 -29.87 -25.72 26.13
C GLN A 494 -29.37 -27.15 26.39
N ARG A 495 -30.20 -28.19 26.21
CA ARG A 495 -29.75 -29.59 26.38
C ARG A 495 -28.68 -29.98 25.35
N LEU A 496 -28.72 -29.41 24.15
CA LEU A 496 -27.78 -29.75 23.06
C LEU A 496 -26.37 -29.17 23.27
N ASP A 497 -26.26 -27.96 23.82
CA ASP A 497 -24.97 -27.30 24.03
C ASP A 497 -24.21 -27.81 25.26
N LEU A 498 -24.93 -28.19 26.33
CA LEU A 498 -24.32 -28.82 27.52
C LEU A 498 -23.78 -30.22 27.18
N ALA A 499 -24.48 -30.99 26.36
CA ALA A 499 -23.99 -32.27 25.85
C ALA A 499 -22.68 -32.12 25.05
N ARG A 500 -22.52 -31.02 24.30
CA ARG A 500 -21.32 -30.69 23.52
C ARG A 500 -20.13 -30.28 24.40
N ILE A 501 -20.38 -29.65 25.55
CA ILE A 501 -19.35 -29.23 26.52
C ILE A 501 -18.90 -30.43 27.39
N GLU A 502 -19.83 -31.26 27.86
CA GLU A 502 -19.51 -32.52 28.57
C GLU A 502 -18.72 -33.51 27.68
N TRP A 503 -19.05 -33.59 26.38
CA TRP A 503 -18.31 -34.43 25.44
C TRP A 503 -16.84 -34.01 25.27
N ARG A 504 -16.52 -32.71 25.41
CA ARG A 504 -15.14 -32.21 25.32
C ARG A 504 -14.35 -32.48 26.60
N SER A 505 -14.98 -32.49 27.78
CA SER A 505 -14.29 -32.81 29.04
C SER A 505 -14.04 -34.31 29.22
N LEU A 506 -14.91 -35.17 28.70
CA LEU A 506 -14.72 -36.64 28.71
C LEU A 506 -13.54 -37.09 27.83
N ARG A 507 -13.12 -36.29 26.85
CA ARG A 507 -11.98 -36.61 25.98
C ARG A 507 -10.62 -36.29 26.62
N THR A 508 -10.60 -35.56 27.74
CA THR A 508 -9.35 -35.09 28.40
C THR A 508 -9.01 -35.80 29.71
N GLN A 509 -9.77 -36.83 30.11
CA GLN A 509 -9.41 -37.69 31.25
C GLN A 509 -9.06 -39.11 30.80
N PRO A 510 -7.82 -39.60 31.04
CA PRO A 510 -7.54 -41.02 30.92
C PRO A 510 -8.07 -41.72 32.18
N SER A 511 -8.81 -42.82 31.98
CA SER A 511 -9.35 -43.75 32.99
C SER A 511 -10.72 -43.42 33.60
N CYS A 512 -11.80 -43.83 32.92
CA CYS A 512 -13.05 -44.25 33.57
C CYS A 512 -13.50 -45.59 32.98
N GLY A 513 -13.86 -46.54 33.85
CA GLY A 513 -14.15 -47.93 33.52
C GLY A 513 -15.46 -48.12 32.73
N GLY A 514 -15.46 -49.13 31.85
CA GLY A 514 -16.47 -49.34 30.81
C GLY A 514 -17.90 -49.71 31.24
N SER A 515 -18.22 -49.76 32.54
CA SER A 515 -19.59 -49.98 33.03
C SER A 515 -20.39 -48.69 33.14
N GLU A 516 -19.78 -47.57 33.56
CA GLU A 516 -20.47 -46.28 33.75
C GLU A 516 -20.77 -45.57 32.41
N PHE A 517 -19.99 -45.89 31.37
CA PHE A 517 -20.22 -45.40 30.00
C PHE A 517 -21.44 -46.05 29.33
N ARG A 518 -21.76 -47.30 29.70
CA ARG A 518 -22.84 -48.08 29.07
C ARG A 518 -24.23 -47.62 29.56
N ASP A 519 -24.35 -47.31 30.85
CA ASP A 519 -25.60 -46.81 31.45
C ASP A 519 -25.93 -45.39 31.00
N LYS A 520 -24.92 -44.53 30.75
CA LYS A 520 -25.16 -43.18 30.19
C LYS A 520 -25.53 -43.20 28.70
N LEU A 521 -25.13 -44.22 27.95
CA LEU A 521 -25.50 -44.37 26.53
C LEU A 521 -26.96 -44.79 26.35
N GLN A 522 -27.53 -45.60 27.25
CA GLN A 522 -28.93 -46.02 27.19
C GLN A 522 -29.91 -44.86 27.39
N ASN A 523 -29.53 -43.83 28.15
CA ASN A 523 -30.36 -42.63 28.33
C ASN A 523 -30.36 -41.68 27.13
N LEU A 524 -29.56 -41.93 26.09
CA LEU A 524 -29.47 -41.10 24.88
C LEU A 524 -30.20 -41.71 23.67
N GLN A 525 -30.87 -42.87 23.81
CA GLN A 525 -31.60 -43.56 22.74
C GLN A 525 -32.97 -42.94 22.37
N HIS A 526 -33.30 -41.76 22.88
CA HIS A 526 -34.58 -41.07 22.60
C HIS A 526 -34.46 -39.84 21.68
N LEU A 527 -33.44 -39.76 20.84
CA LEU A 527 -33.29 -38.71 19.81
C LEU A 527 -33.42 -39.31 18.40
N ASP A 528 -34.29 -38.72 17.59
CA ASP A 528 -34.68 -39.18 16.26
C ASP A 528 -33.49 -39.36 15.30
N SER A 529 -33.55 -40.45 14.52
CA SER A 529 -32.47 -40.96 13.67
C SER A 529 -32.14 -40.13 12.43
N VAL A 530 -32.78 -38.98 12.23
CA VAL A 530 -32.61 -38.15 11.02
C VAL A 530 -31.57 -37.05 11.21
N ASP A 531 -31.39 -36.52 12.44
CA ASP A 531 -30.43 -35.44 12.71
C ASP A 531 -28.97 -35.94 12.85
N ALA A 532 -28.79 -37.23 13.17
CA ALA A 532 -27.46 -37.82 13.30
C ALA A 532 -26.73 -37.96 11.96
N GLN A 533 -27.47 -38.15 10.86
CA GLN A 533 -26.90 -38.34 9.53
C GLN A 533 -26.40 -37.00 8.94
N TYR A 534 -27.06 -35.88 9.25
CA TYR A 534 -26.70 -34.55 8.72
C TYR A 534 -25.41 -33.98 9.35
N GLN A 535 -25.05 -34.40 10.56
CA GLN A 535 -23.79 -33.98 11.22
C GLN A 535 -22.56 -34.78 10.79
N ILE A 536 -22.72 -35.98 10.22
CA ILE A 536 -21.58 -36.80 9.78
C ILE A 536 -21.03 -36.30 8.45
N ASP A 537 -21.87 -35.75 7.57
CA ASP A 537 -21.44 -35.21 6.27
C ASP A 537 -20.84 -33.79 6.34
N PHE A 538 -21.06 -33.04 7.43
CA PHE A 538 -20.43 -31.73 7.64
C PHE A 538 -19.02 -31.81 8.29
N LEU A 539 -18.64 -32.99 8.78
CA LEU A 539 -17.35 -33.24 9.44
C LEU A 539 -16.41 -34.17 8.63
N ARG A 540 -16.79 -34.50 7.39
CA ARG A 540 -15.88 -34.91 6.32
C ARG A 540 -15.55 -33.70 5.46
#